data_AF-A0A6M2E2K6-F1
#
_entry.id   AF-A0A6M2E2K6-F1
#
_cell.length_a   1.000
_cell.length_b   1.000
_cell.length_c   1.000
_cell.angle_alpha   90.00
_cell.angle_beta   90.00
_cell.angle_gamma   90.00
#
_symmetry.space_group_name_H-M   'P 1'
#
loop_
_entity.id
_entity.type
_entity.pdbx_description
1 polymer ?
#
loop_
_entity_poly.entity_id
_entity_poly.type
_entity_poly.pdbx_seq_one_letter_code
_entity_poly.pdbx_strand_id
1 'polypeptide(L)'
;MCICVYVYMCICVYVYMCICVYVCMCVCVYVCMCVCVYVCMCVCVYVCMCVCVYVCMCACVYVCMCVCVYVCMYICMYVYISLYVCMCACVYVCMCVCVHVCMCACVYVCMCVCVHVCMCVCVYVCMCVCVY
;
A
#
# COMPACT_ATOMS: atom_id res chain seq x y z
N MET A 1 63.84 4.08 -3.19
CA MET A 1 63.13 3.96 -4.48
C MET A 1 62.17 2.77 -4.47
N CYS A 2 62.65 1.52 -4.35
CA CYS A 2 61.80 0.32 -4.45
C CYS A 2 60.70 0.23 -3.37
N ILE A 3 61.05 0.50 -2.12
CA ILE A 3 60.10 0.49 -0.97
C ILE A 3 59.03 1.57 -1.14
N CYS A 4 59.43 2.74 -1.64
CA CYS A 4 58.56 3.88 -1.88
C CYS A 4 57.47 3.53 -2.92
N VAL A 5 57.87 2.93 -4.04
CA VAL A 5 56.98 2.51 -5.13
C VAL A 5 56.05 1.39 -4.68
N TYR A 6 56.56 0.42 -3.92
CA TYR A 6 55.76 -0.70 -3.41
C TYR A 6 54.68 -0.23 -2.43
N VAL A 7 55.05 0.63 -1.48
CA VAL A 7 54.10 1.22 -0.52
C VAL A 7 53.05 2.06 -1.25
N TYR A 8 53.45 2.86 -2.25
CA TYR A 8 52.52 3.64 -3.05
C TYR A 8 51.53 2.75 -3.81
N MET A 9 52.02 1.71 -4.50
CA MET A 9 51.21 0.73 -5.23
C MET A 9 50.24 -0.02 -4.30
N CYS A 10 50.70 -0.46 -3.14
CA CYS A 10 49.84 -1.13 -2.16
C CYS A 10 48.73 -0.21 -1.66
N ILE A 11 49.06 1.04 -1.29
CA ILE A 11 48.07 2.00 -0.80
C ILE A 11 47.09 2.34 -1.91
N CYS A 12 47.54 2.63 -3.13
CA CYS A 12 46.61 3.01 -4.18
C CYS A 12 45.71 1.84 -4.60
N VAL A 13 46.20 0.60 -4.68
CA VAL A 13 45.35 -0.57 -4.97
C VAL A 13 44.36 -0.81 -3.83
N TYR A 14 44.79 -0.72 -2.57
CA TYR A 14 43.90 -0.95 -1.43
C TYR A 14 42.83 0.14 -1.34
N VAL A 15 43.21 1.41 -1.47
CA VAL A 15 42.29 2.55 -1.46
C VAL A 15 41.33 2.46 -2.64
N TYR A 16 41.82 2.12 -3.85
CA TYR A 16 40.96 1.95 -5.01
C TYR A 16 39.97 0.82 -4.77
N MET A 17 40.42 -0.38 -4.42
CA MET A 17 39.53 -1.52 -4.15
C MET A 17 38.52 -1.24 -3.03
N CYS A 18 38.94 -0.62 -1.93
CA CYS A 18 38.04 -0.24 -0.83
C CYS A 18 36.98 0.76 -1.29
N ILE A 19 37.38 1.81 -2.02
CA ILE A 19 36.44 2.81 -2.54
C ILE A 19 35.53 2.19 -3.59
N CYS A 20 36.05 1.39 -4.51
CA CYS A 20 35.25 0.67 -5.51
C CYS A 20 34.20 -0.18 -4.83
N VAL A 21 34.59 -1.09 -3.95
CA VAL A 21 33.66 -2.01 -3.29
C VAL A 21 32.68 -1.25 -2.42
N TYR A 22 33.14 -0.26 -1.64
CA TYR A 22 32.25 0.53 -0.80
C TYR A 22 31.26 1.32 -1.66
N VAL A 23 31.71 2.09 -2.65
CA VAL A 23 30.82 2.88 -3.50
C VAL A 23 29.88 1.98 -4.30
N CYS A 24 30.36 0.89 -4.89
CA CYS A 24 29.51 -0.07 -5.60
C CYS A 24 28.44 -0.64 -4.69
N MET A 25 28.81 -1.13 -3.49
CA MET A 25 27.86 -1.69 -2.52
C MET A 25 26.90 -0.64 -1.97
N CYS A 26 27.38 0.55 -1.64
CA CYS A 26 26.55 1.61 -1.10
C CYS A 26 25.56 2.11 -2.14
N VAL A 27 26.02 2.34 -3.37
CA VAL A 27 25.17 2.81 -4.46
C VAL A 27 24.20 1.72 -4.88
N CYS A 28 24.62 0.46 -5.01
CA CYS A 28 23.68 -0.61 -5.36
C CYS A 28 22.65 -0.81 -4.24
N VAL A 29 23.04 -0.91 -2.98
CA VAL A 29 22.09 -1.07 -1.86
C VAL A 29 21.17 0.13 -1.77
N TYR A 30 21.69 1.35 -1.83
CA TYR A 30 20.87 2.55 -1.72
C TYR A 30 19.91 2.64 -2.89
N VAL A 31 20.39 2.58 -4.14
CA VAL A 31 19.57 2.68 -5.35
C VAL A 31 18.56 1.55 -5.42
N CYS A 32 18.96 0.30 -5.18
CA CYS A 32 18.05 -0.83 -5.17
C CYS A 32 16.98 -0.65 -4.09
N MET A 33 17.35 -0.33 -2.85
CA MET A 33 16.40 -0.16 -1.75
C MET A 33 15.47 1.04 -1.97
N CYS A 34 15.99 2.19 -2.39
CA CYS A 34 15.15 3.36 -2.57
C CYS A 34 14.25 3.23 -3.80
N VAL A 35 14.73 2.68 -4.91
CA VAL A 35 13.90 2.42 -6.10
C VAL A 35 12.88 1.32 -5.83
N CYS A 36 13.27 0.21 -5.21
CA CYS A 36 12.33 -0.87 -4.92
C CYS A 36 11.29 -0.41 -3.90
N VAL A 37 11.69 0.18 -2.77
CA VAL A 37 10.72 0.64 -1.77
C VAL A 37 9.84 1.73 -2.34
N TYR A 38 10.39 2.72 -3.05
CA TYR A 38 9.56 3.77 -3.63
C TYR A 38 8.61 3.20 -4.68
N VAL A 39 9.10 2.51 -5.71
CA VAL A 39 8.25 2.00 -6.79
C VAL A 39 7.25 0.98 -6.26
N CYS A 40 7.68 0.02 -5.45
CA CYS A 40 6.78 -0.98 -4.88
C CYS A 40 5.72 -0.31 -4.01
N MET A 41 6.10 0.56 -3.06
CA MET A 41 5.14 1.22 -2.17
C MET A 41 4.21 2.16 -2.92
N CYS A 42 4.70 2.95 -3.87
CA CYS A 42 3.87 3.84 -4.68
C CYS A 42 2.86 3.05 -5.49
N VAL A 43 3.31 2.04 -6.23
CA VAL A 43 2.43 1.22 -7.08
C VAL A 43 1.48 0.39 -6.22
N CYS A 44 1.95 -0.25 -5.16
CA CYS A 44 1.10 -1.09 -4.33
C CYS A 44 0.09 -0.26 -3.54
N VAL A 45 0.48 0.85 -2.92
CA VAL A 45 -0.48 1.74 -2.25
C VAL A 45 -1.47 2.30 -3.27
N TYR A 46 -1.02 2.81 -4.42
CA TYR A 46 -1.94 3.40 -5.40
C TYR A 46 -2.92 2.35 -5.94
N VAL A 47 -2.42 1.21 -6.44
CA VAL A 47 -3.23 0.15 -7.04
C VAL A 47 -4.15 -0.49 -5.99
N CYS A 48 -3.62 -0.88 -4.82
CA CYS A 48 -4.44 -1.46 -3.77
C CYS A 48 -5.52 -0.49 -3.32
N MET A 49 -5.17 0.77 -3.03
CA MET A 49 -6.15 1.77 -2.58
C MET A 49 -7.21 2.06 -3.63
N CYS A 50 -6.83 2.26 -4.90
CA CYS A 50 -7.84 2.55 -5.93
C CYS A 50 -8.76 1.35 -6.19
N VAL A 51 -8.22 0.13 -6.27
CA VAL A 51 -9.03 -1.08 -6.46
C VAL A 51 -9.91 -1.33 -5.24
N CYS A 52 -9.37 -1.23 -4.03
CA CYS A 52 -10.16 -1.55 -2.84
C CYS A 52 -11.17 -0.47 -2.50
N VAL A 53 -10.84 0.81 -2.65
CA VAL A 53 -11.84 1.88 -2.50
C VAL A 53 -12.94 1.71 -3.53
N TYR A 54 -12.61 1.45 -4.80
CA TYR A 54 -13.62 1.25 -5.83
C TYR A 54 -14.51 0.04 -5.56
N VAL A 55 -13.92 -1.14 -5.37
CA VAL A 55 -14.66 -2.40 -5.16
C VAL A 55 -15.46 -2.35 -3.86
N CYS A 56 -14.86 -1.90 -2.75
CA CYS A 56 -15.56 -1.82 -1.48
C CYS A 56 -16.68 -0.78 -1.51
N MET A 57 -16.47 0.40 -2.10
CA MET A 57 -17.51 1.43 -2.20
C MET A 57 -18.65 0.97 -3.11
N CYS A 58 -18.34 0.39 -4.28
CA CYS A 58 -19.37 -0.11 -5.18
C CYS A 58 -20.18 -1.24 -4.52
N ALA A 59 -19.52 -2.22 -3.90
CA ALA A 59 -20.20 -3.32 -3.24
C ALA A 59 -21.00 -2.86 -2.02
N CYS A 60 -20.46 -1.97 -1.20
CA CYS A 60 -21.16 -1.52 0.01
C CYS A 60 -22.33 -0.61 -0.30
N VAL A 61 -22.19 0.34 -1.24
CA VAL A 61 -23.29 1.20 -1.66
C VAL A 61 -24.39 0.35 -2.27
N TYR A 62 -24.05 -0.63 -3.13
CA TYR A 62 -25.04 -1.51 -3.70
C TYR A 62 -25.76 -2.34 -2.63
N VAL A 63 -25.02 -3.11 -1.83
CA VAL A 63 -25.61 -4.00 -0.80
C VAL A 63 -26.42 -3.21 0.22
N CYS A 64 -25.89 -2.09 0.71
CA CYS A 64 -26.60 -1.28 1.69
C CYS A 64 -27.84 -0.65 1.06
N MET A 65 -27.78 -0.05 -0.12
CA MET A 65 -28.97 0.51 -0.76
C MET A 65 -30.03 -0.57 -1.03
N CYS A 66 -29.64 -1.76 -1.47
CA CYS A 66 -30.55 -2.88 -1.62
C CYS A 66 -31.23 -3.23 -0.30
N VAL A 67 -30.45 -3.56 0.75
CA VAL A 67 -30.97 -3.99 2.04
C VAL A 67 -31.86 -2.90 2.66
N CYS A 68 -31.44 -1.64 2.60
CA CYS A 68 -32.18 -0.54 3.20
C CYS A 68 -33.49 -0.29 2.46
N VAL A 69 -33.50 -0.28 1.12
CA VAL A 69 -34.75 -0.17 0.37
C VAL A 69 -35.68 -1.34 0.70
N TYR A 70 -35.18 -2.58 0.74
CA TYR A 70 -36.02 -3.73 1.09
C TYR A 70 -36.61 -3.64 2.51
N VAL A 71 -35.78 -3.32 3.50
CA VAL A 71 -36.20 -3.21 4.91
C VAL A 71 -37.16 -2.04 5.10
N CYS A 72 -36.87 -0.88 4.50
CA CYS A 72 -37.74 0.30 4.60
C CYS A 72 -39.07 0.07 3.90
N MET A 73 -39.09 -0.53 2.71
CA MET A 73 -40.33 -0.91 2.03
C MET A 73 -41.16 -1.87 2.87
N TYR A 74 -40.52 -2.88 3.48
CA TYR A 74 -41.21 -3.82 4.36
C TYR A 74 -41.82 -3.08 5.55
N ILE A 75 -41.02 -2.34 6.32
CA ILE A 75 -41.49 -1.61 7.51
C ILE A 75 -42.58 -0.59 7.16
N CYS A 76 -42.44 0.16 6.07
CA CYS A 76 -43.41 1.18 5.69
C CYS A 76 -44.74 0.58 5.18
N MET A 77 -44.73 -0.63 4.61
CA MET A 77 -45.97 -1.35 4.29
C MET A 77 -46.72 -1.78 5.56
N TYR A 78 -45.99 -2.09 6.65
CA TYR A 78 -46.58 -2.45 7.94
C TYR A 78 -46.99 -1.23 8.78
N VAL A 79 -46.28 -0.11 8.63
CA VAL A 79 -46.45 1.09 9.44
C VAL A 79 -46.79 2.25 8.49
N TYR A 80 -48.08 2.61 8.42
CA TYR A 80 -48.68 3.65 7.57
C TYR A 80 -48.18 5.09 7.85
N ILE A 81 -46.89 5.29 8.09
CA ILE A 81 -46.30 6.57 8.53
C ILE A 81 -45.29 7.01 7.47
N SER A 82 -45.57 8.18 6.87
CA SER A 82 -44.68 9.03 6.07
C SER A 82 -43.50 8.30 5.41
N LEU A 83 -43.83 7.44 4.43
CA LEU A 83 -42.91 6.70 3.54
C LEU A 83 -41.66 7.49 3.16
N TYR A 84 -41.81 8.79 2.88
CA TYR A 84 -40.72 9.67 2.49
C TYR A 84 -39.66 9.85 3.59
N VAL A 85 -40.06 10.21 4.82
CA VAL A 85 -39.12 10.49 5.90
C VAL A 85 -38.38 9.22 6.33
N CYS A 86 -39.09 8.09 6.37
CA CYS A 86 -38.49 6.80 6.72
C CYS A 86 -37.47 6.36 5.65
N MET A 87 -37.81 6.48 4.37
CA MET A 87 -36.89 6.20 3.25
C MET A 87 -35.67 7.12 3.26
N CYS A 88 -35.86 8.43 3.47
CA CYS A 88 -34.75 9.38 3.51
C CYS A 88 -33.79 9.10 4.68
N ALA A 89 -34.32 8.88 5.88
CA ALA A 89 -33.51 8.60 7.06
C ALA A 89 -32.75 7.28 6.91
N CYS A 90 -33.40 6.23 6.40
CA CYS A 90 -32.74 4.93 6.26
C CYS A 90 -31.68 4.94 5.17
N VAL A 91 -31.94 5.54 4.01
CA VAL A 91 -30.92 5.73 2.97
C VAL A 91 -29.73 6.54 3.51
N TYR A 92 -29.99 7.63 4.23
CA TYR A 92 -28.91 8.44 4.80
C TYR A 92 -28.06 7.64 5.78
N VAL A 93 -28.68 7.00 6.78
CA VAL A 93 -27.97 6.20 7.81
C VAL A 93 -27.18 5.07 7.16
N CYS A 94 -27.80 4.36 6.21
CA CYS A 94 -27.13 3.29 5.50
C CYS A 94 -25.92 3.79 4.73
N MET A 95 -26.06 4.89 3.98
CA MET A 95 -24.97 5.48 3.21
C MET A 95 -23.82 5.95 4.11
N CYS A 96 -24.11 6.64 5.22
CA CYS A 96 -23.03 7.11 6.09
C CYS A 96 -22.34 5.98 6.84
N VAL A 97 -23.07 4.97 7.33
CA VAL A 97 -22.47 3.79 7.97
C VAL A 97 -21.65 2.97 6.97
N CYS A 98 -22.17 2.72 5.77
CA CYS A 98 -21.47 1.89 4.80
C CYS A 98 -20.24 2.59 4.24
N VAL A 99 -20.31 3.88 3.93
CA VAL A 99 -19.13 4.64 3.49
C VAL A 99 -18.08 4.68 4.59
N HIS A 100 -18.45 4.94 5.85
CA HIS A 100 -17.49 4.94 6.94
C HIS A 100 -16.84 3.57 7.16
N VAL A 101 -17.63 2.53 7.39
CA VAL A 101 -17.09 1.19 7.70
C VAL A 101 -16.25 0.67 6.55
N CYS A 102 -16.70 0.85 5.31
CA CYS A 102 -15.99 0.36 4.15
C CYS A 102 -14.72 1.14 3.89
N MET A 103 -14.73 2.48 3.98
CA MET A 103 -13.50 3.29 3.87
C MET A 103 -12.50 2.94 4.96
N CYS A 104 -12.93 2.81 6.21
CA CYS A 104 -12.05 2.45 7.31
C CYS A 104 -11.42 1.07 7.11
N ALA A 105 -12.23 0.06 6.78
CA ALA A 105 -11.77 -1.30 6.61
C ALA A 105 -10.89 -1.43 5.35
N CYS A 106 -11.28 -0.84 4.22
CA CYS A 106 -10.49 -0.95 3.00
C CYS A 106 -9.17 -0.20 3.12
N VAL A 107 -9.16 1.03 3.65
CA VAL A 107 -7.90 1.76 3.86
C VAL A 107 -6.99 1.00 4.82
N TYR A 108 -7.50 0.51 5.95
CA TYR A 108 -6.68 -0.22 6.90
C TYR A 108 -6.10 -1.50 6.31
N VAL A 109 -6.94 -2.36 5.72
CA VAL A 109 -6.53 -3.64 5.14
C VAL A 109 -5.60 -3.45 3.94
N CYS A 110 -5.91 -2.50 3.06
CA CYS A 110 -5.07 -2.20 1.91
C CYS A 110 -3.71 -1.70 2.35
N MET A 111 -3.65 -0.72 3.26
CA MET A 111 -2.39 -0.17 3.77
C MET A 111 -1.56 -1.24 4.48
N CYS A 112 -2.15 -2.05 5.37
CA CYS A 112 -1.35 -3.05 6.08
C CYS A 112 -0.84 -4.15 5.13
N VAL A 113 -1.68 -4.69 4.25
CA VAL A 113 -1.26 -5.74 3.31
C VAL A 113 -0.22 -5.20 2.34
N CYS A 114 -0.41 -4.00 1.76
CA CYS A 114 0.53 -3.46 0.79
C CYS A 114 1.87 -3.11 1.45
N VAL A 115 1.88 -2.49 2.63
CA VAL A 115 3.13 -2.21 3.37
C VAL A 115 3.85 -3.51 3.71
N HIS A 116 3.15 -4.52 4.22
CA HIS A 116 3.77 -5.80 4.57
C HIS A 116 4.36 -6.49 3.33
N VAL A 117 3.55 -6.74 2.30
CA VAL A 117 4.01 -7.46 1.09
C VAL A 117 5.13 -6.70 0.39
N CYS A 118 4.99 -5.38 0.23
CA CYS A 118 6.01 -4.57 -0.42
C CYS A 118 7.32 -4.62 0.36
N MET A 119 7.31 -4.43 1.68
CA MET A 119 8.53 -4.55 2.49
C MET A 119 9.15 -5.96 2.43
N CYS A 120 8.35 -7.03 2.49
CA CYS A 120 8.83 -8.40 2.39
C CYS A 120 9.56 -8.66 1.06
N VAL A 121 8.93 -8.27 -0.05
CA VAL A 121 9.46 -8.48 -1.40
C VAL A 121 10.70 -7.62 -1.63
N CYS A 122 10.67 -6.34 -1.23
CA CYS A 122 11.81 -5.44 -1.33
C CYS A 122 13.04 -6.01 -0.60
N VAL A 123 12.86 -6.40 0.66
CA VAL A 123 13.96 -6.95 1.47
C VAL A 123 14.47 -8.25 0.85
N TYR A 124 13.58 -9.14 0.41
CA TYR A 124 14.00 -10.40 -0.21
C TYR A 124 14.81 -10.16 -1.49
N VAL A 125 14.29 -9.36 -2.44
CA VAL A 125 14.97 -9.05 -3.71
C VAL A 125 16.31 -8.35 -3.46
N CYS A 126 16.36 -7.38 -2.55
CA CYS A 126 17.61 -6.70 -2.21
C CYS A 126 18.63 -7.67 -1.61
N MET A 127 18.23 -8.55 -0.70
CA MET A 127 19.13 -9.57 -0.15
C MET A 127 19.62 -10.54 -1.24
N CYS A 128 18.80 -10.88 -2.24
CA CYS A 128 19.26 -11.67 -3.38
C CYS A 128 20.32 -10.91 -4.18
N VAL A 129 20.01 -9.70 -4.65
CA VAL A 129 20.90 -8.94 -5.55
C VAL A 129 22.20 -8.51 -4.87
N CYS A 130 22.19 -8.29 -3.56
CA CYS A 130 23.40 -7.94 -2.81
C CYS A 130 24.32 -9.14 -2.51
N VAL A 131 23.80 -10.37 -2.62
CA VAL A 131 24.54 -11.61 -2.28
C VAL A 131 25.05 -12.35 -3.54
N TYR A 132 24.41 -12.14 -4.69
CA TYR A 132 24.86 -12.63 -6.01
C TYR A 132 25.79 -11.62 -6.70
#